data_AF-A0A7V4QC30-F1
#
_entry.id   AF-A0A7V4QC30-F1
#
_cell.length_a   1.000
_cell.length_b   1.000
_cell.length_c   1.000
_cell.angle_alpha   90.00
_cell.angle_beta   90.00
_cell.angle_gamma   90.00
#
_symmetry.space_group_name_H-M   'P 1'
#
loop_
_entity.id
_entity.type
_entity.pdbx_description
1 polymer ?
#
loop_
_entity_poly.entity_id
_entity_poly.type
_entity_poly.pdbx_seq_one_letter_code
_entity_poly.pdbx_strand_id
1 'polypeptide(L)'
;MSQNVKLLKFKLLGAFIFFSFIPMLFIAIHSYNNIKNEITSSTLLHLEAIAKIKSLQIERFYARVNGSINSVQNSPYIKNILSNRLNDNSVVFNEAKNTLEQHLHQYISKNNIDEIYILKPDGKLVVGSNKTEDDKVALFNKVAIEKGKKKIYFSDLYRGHEQNKSYLFTVSAPITDNNNTLVGIVIAE
;
A
#
# COMPACT_ATOMS: atom_id res chain seq x y z
N MET A 1 49.02 -64.66 -33.40
CA MET A 1 49.44 -63.76 -32.29
C MET A 1 48.75 -62.39 -32.31
N SER A 2 48.39 -61.82 -33.47
CA SER A 2 47.80 -60.46 -33.60
C SER A 2 46.38 -60.27 -33.02
N GLN A 3 45.49 -61.26 -33.13
CA GLN A 3 44.08 -61.11 -32.69
C GLN A 3 43.91 -61.03 -31.16
N ASN A 4 44.62 -61.87 -30.40
CA ASN A 4 44.55 -61.85 -28.92
C ASN A 4 45.05 -60.53 -28.34
N VAL A 5 46.06 -59.91 -28.96
CA VAL A 5 46.57 -58.59 -28.54
C VAL A 5 45.55 -57.47 -28.81
N LYS A 6 44.82 -57.52 -29.93
CA LYS A 6 43.75 -56.54 -30.21
C LYS A 6 42.59 -56.67 -29.22
N LEU A 7 42.22 -57.91 -28.87
CA LEU A 7 41.15 -58.19 -27.89
C LEU A 7 41.53 -57.73 -26.48
N LEU A 8 42.80 -57.95 -26.07
CA LEU A 8 43.34 -57.46 -24.80
C LEU A 8 43.34 -55.93 -24.73
N LYS A 9 43.80 -55.26 -25.79
CA LYS A 9 43.80 -53.78 -25.89
C LYS A 9 42.40 -53.21 -25.77
N PHE A 10 41.41 -53.81 -26.44
CA PHE A 10 40.02 -53.37 -26.35
C PHE A 10 39.45 -53.52 -24.94
N LYS A 11 39.70 -54.64 -24.27
CA LYS A 11 39.29 -54.85 -22.86
C LYS A 11 39.93 -53.84 -21.91
N LEU A 12 41.22 -53.56 -22.09
CA LEU A 12 41.95 -52.59 -21.27
C LEU A 12 41.38 -51.17 -21.46
N LEU A 13 41.10 -50.79 -22.71
CA LEU A 13 40.53 -49.49 -23.06
C LEU A 13 39.11 -49.33 -22.48
N GLY A 14 38.28 -50.37 -22.56
CA GLY A 14 36.96 -50.41 -21.93
C GLY A 14 37.04 -50.26 -20.41
N ALA A 15 37.97 -50.94 -19.75
CA ALA A 15 38.18 -50.79 -18.30
C ALA A 15 38.62 -49.36 -17.93
N PHE A 16 39.53 -48.76 -18.69
CA PHE A 16 39.96 -47.37 -18.47
C PHE A 16 38.82 -46.36 -18.60
N ILE A 17 37.95 -46.51 -19.62
CA ILE A 17 36.76 -45.67 -19.77
C ILE A 17 35.81 -45.87 -18.59
N PHE A 18 35.58 -47.11 -18.17
CA PHE A 18 34.67 -47.39 -17.06
C PHE A 18 35.18 -46.78 -15.75
N PHE A 19 36.48 -46.93 -15.47
CA PHE A 19 37.11 -46.36 -14.28
C PHE A 19 37.18 -44.83 -14.29
N SER A 20 37.30 -44.18 -15.45
CA SER A 20 37.27 -42.71 -15.53
C SER A 20 35.85 -42.15 -15.44
N PHE A 21 34.85 -42.88 -15.92
CA PHE A 21 33.46 -42.44 -15.92
C PHE A 21 32.82 -42.47 -14.53
N ILE A 22 33.17 -43.44 -13.69
CA ILE A 22 32.58 -43.57 -12.34
C ILE A 22 32.83 -42.32 -11.47
N PRO A 23 34.07 -41.85 -11.26
CA PRO A 23 34.32 -40.63 -10.48
C PRO A 23 33.66 -39.40 -11.09
N MET A 24 33.62 -39.30 -12.42
CA MET A 24 32.95 -38.21 -13.12
C MET A 24 31.45 -38.19 -12.81
N LEU A 25 30.80 -39.36 -12.77
CA LEU A 25 29.38 -39.49 -12.45
C LEU A 25 29.09 -39.10 -11.00
N PHE A 26 29.95 -39.50 -10.05
CA PHE A 26 29.84 -39.08 -8.66
C PHE A 26 29.98 -37.56 -8.50
N ILE A 27 30.97 -36.94 -9.15
CA ILE A 27 31.14 -35.49 -9.13
C ILE A 27 29.92 -34.79 -9.74
N ALA A 28 29.39 -35.30 -10.86
CA ALA A 28 28.23 -34.74 -11.52
C ALA A 28 26.99 -34.76 -10.61
N ILE A 29 26.71 -35.87 -9.91
CA ILE A 29 25.59 -35.98 -8.98
C ILE A 29 25.75 -35.01 -7.80
N HIS A 30 26.95 -34.96 -7.20
CA HIS A 30 27.21 -34.05 -6.08
C HIS A 30 27.11 -32.58 -6.51
N SER A 31 27.71 -32.24 -7.65
CA SER A 31 27.66 -30.89 -8.21
C SER A 31 26.22 -30.48 -8.52
N TYR A 32 25.44 -31.36 -9.14
CA TYR A 32 24.03 -31.10 -9.43
C TYR A 32 23.24 -30.78 -8.16
N ASN A 33 23.40 -31.58 -7.10
CA ASN A 33 22.70 -31.35 -5.84
C ASN A 33 23.13 -30.04 -5.17
N ASN A 34 24.44 -29.73 -5.17
CA ASN A 34 24.95 -28.49 -4.60
C ASN A 34 24.44 -27.26 -5.35
N ILE A 35 24.56 -27.26 -6.68
CA ILE A 35 24.07 -26.16 -7.53
C ILE A 35 22.56 -25.99 -7.36
N LYS A 36 21.79 -27.07 -7.33
CA LYS A 36 20.34 -27.01 -7.10
C LYS A 36 20.01 -26.36 -5.75
N ASN A 37 20.72 -26.75 -4.69
CA ASN A 37 20.52 -26.19 -3.35
C ASN A 37 20.93 -24.71 -3.29
N GLU A 38 22.05 -24.34 -3.92
CA GLU A 38 22.51 -22.95 -4.00
C GLU A 38 21.52 -22.07 -4.75
N ILE A 39 21.03 -22.51 -5.92
CA ILE A 39 20.01 -21.79 -6.68
C ILE A 39 18.73 -21.64 -5.86
N THR A 40 18.28 -22.71 -5.20
CA THR A 40 17.06 -22.67 -4.39
C THR A 40 17.22 -21.70 -3.21
N SER A 41 18.32 -21.80 -2.47
CA SER A 41 18.64 -20.91 -1.35
C SER A 41 18.74 -19.45 -1.80
N SER A 42 19.48 -19.19 -2.88
CA SER A 42 19.61 -17.84 -3.46
C SER A 42 18.26 -17.27 -3.91
N THR A 43 17.39 -18.10 -4.49
CA THR A 43 16.06 -17.67 -4.93
C THR A 43 15.16 -17.34 -3.74
N LEU A 44 15.20 -18.17 -2.69
CA LEU A 44 14.44 -17.92 -1.46
C LEU A 44 14.89 -16.65 -0.75
N LEU A 45 16.21 -16.45 -0.59
CA LEU A 45 16.77 -15.23 0.01
C LEU A 45 16.40 -13.99 -0.79
N HIS A 46 16.42 -14.08 -2.13
CA HIS A 46 16.02 -12.97 -2.99
C HIS A 46 14.53 -12.64 -2.85
N LEU A 47 13.65 -13.66 -2.80
CA LEU A 47 12.22 -13.46 -2.57
C LEU A 47 11.94 -12.86 -1.19
N GLU A 48 12.65 -13.31 -0.15
CA GLU A 48 12.53 -12.76 1.21
C GLU A 48 12.97 -11.29 1.24
N ALA A 49 14.08 -10.96 0.59
CA ALA A 49 14.55 -9.58 0.49
C ALA A 49 13.52 -8.69 -0.24
N ILE A 50 12.94 -9.16 -1.34
CA ILE A 50 11.87 -8.45 -2.04
C ILE A 50 10.65 -8.27 -1.13
N ALA A 51 10.18 -9.33 -0.47
CA ALA A 51 9.03 -9.27 0.42
C ALA A 51 9.25 -8.25 1.54
N LYS A 52 10.44 -8.24 2.15
CA LYS A 52 10.83 -7.27 3.17
C LYS A 52 10.83 -5.83 2.65
N ILE A 53 11.41 -5.60 1.46
CA ILE A 53 11.40 -4.27 0.83
C ILE A 53 9.97 -3.81 0.55
N LYS A 54 9.10 -4.70 0.05
CA LYS A 54 7.68 -4.41 -0.20
C LYS A 54 6.92 -4.09 1.09
N SER A 55 7.15 -4.84 2.17
CA SER A 55 6.58 -4.53 3.50
C SER A 55 6.96 -3.12 3.94
N LEU A 56 8.24 -2.78 3.87
CA LEU A 56 8.73 -1.45 4.23
C LEU A 56 8.13 -0.33 3.35
N GLN A 57 7.90 -0.60 2.06
CA GLN A 57 7.23 0.36 1.17
C GLN A 57 5.78 0.61 1.60
N ILE A 58 5.06 -0.45 1.97
CA ILE A 58 3.68 -0.36 2.47
C ILE A 58 3.67 0.42 3.80
N GLU A 59 4.51 0.05 4.76
CA GLU A 59 4.60 0.74 6.06
C GLU A 59 4.90 2.24 5.89
N ARG A 60 5.85 2.60 5.02
CA ARG A 60 6.16 4.01 4.71
C ARG A 60 5.00 4.72 4.03
N PHE A 61 4.23 4.02 3.19
CA PHE A 61 3.04 4.59 2.60
C PHE A 61 1.99 4.91 3.67
N TYR A 62 1.65 3.96 4.54
CA TYR A 62 0.74 4.18 5.68
C TYR A 62 1.23 5.30 6.60
N ALA A 63 2.52 5.35 6.92
CA ALA A 63 3.11 6.39 7.75
C ALA A 63 2.98 7.79 7.12
N ARG A 64 3.19 7.91 5.79
CA ARG A 64 3.00 9.16 5.05
C ARG A 64 1.54 9.59 5.09
N VAL A 65 0.60 8.69 4.75
CA VAL A 65 -0.84 9.00 4.77
C VAL A 65 -1.29 9.37 6.19
N ASN A 66 -0.80 8.69 7.22
CA ASN A 66 -1.08 9.06 8.61
C ASN A 66 -0.57 10.46 8.95
N GLY A 67 0.67 10.81 8.58
CA GLY A 67 1.21 12.16 8.78
C GLY A 67 0.42 13.22 8.02
N SER A 68 -0.03 12.88 6.82
CA SER A 68 -0.88 13.72 5.98
C SER A 68 -2.21 14.02 6.63
N ILE A 69 -2.94 12.98 7.04
CA ILE A 69 -4.23 13.10 7.71
C ILE A 69 -4.09 13.82 9.05
N ASN A 70 -3.03 13.54 9.81
CA ASN A 70 -2.77 14.24 11.08
C ASN A 70 -2.53 15.75 10.86
N SER A 71 -1.94 16.14 9.73
CA SER A 71 -1.74 17.55 9.38
C SER A 71 -3.06 18.25 9.05
N VAL A 72 -3.95 17.57 8.32
CA VAL A 72 -5.31 18.06 8.02
C VAL A 72 -6.14 18.14 9.30
N GLN A 73 -6.15 17.08 10.10
CA GLN A 73 -6.88 16.97 11.37
C GLN A 73 -6.53 18.10 12.35
N ASN A 74 -5.26 18.48 12.42
CA ASN A 74 -4.76 19.49 13.35
C ASN A 74 -4.70 20.90 12.76
N SER A 75 -5.17 21.10 11.52
CA SER A 75 -5.16 22.41 10.87
C SER A 75 -6.06 23.41 11.63
N PRO A 76 -5.50 24.52 12.15
CA PRO A 76 -6.30 25.54 12.82
C PRO A 76 -7.36 26.15 11.90
N TYR A 77 -7.06 26.24 10.60
CA TYR A 77 -7.97 26.77 9.60
C TYR A 77 -9.24 25.90 9.48
N ILE A 78 -9.06 24.58 9.40
CA ILE A 78 -10.18 23.63 9.32
C ILE A 78 -10.99 23.65 10.62
N LYS A 79 -10.32 23.66 11.77
CA LYS A 79 -10.99 23.75 13.07
C LYS A 79 -11.83 25.02 13.19
N ASN A 80 -11.32 26.16 12.73
CA ASN A 80 -12.06 27.41 12.76
C ASN A 80 -13.30 27.38 11.86
N ILE A 81 -13.22 26.81 10.65
CA ILE A 81 -14.37 26.68 9.75
C ILE A 81 -15.46 25.79 10.37
N LEU A 82 -15.06 24.70 11.03
CA LEU A 82 -16.00 23.74 11.63
C LEU A 82 -16.57 24.21 12.98
N SER A 83 -15.76 24.92 13.78
CA SER A 83 -16.13 25.36 15.14
C SER A 83 -16.90 26.68 15.13
N ASN A 84 -16.56 27.59 14.21
CA ASN A 84 -17.36 28.77 14.00
C ASN A 84 -18.67 28.30 13.39
N ARG A 85 -19.76 28.44 14.14
CA ARG A 85 -21.14 28.26 13.67
C ARG A 85 -21.52 29.32 12.62
N LEU A 86 -20.64 29.58 11.67
CA LEU A 86 -20.96 30.33 10.47
C LEU A 86 -22.15 29.59 9.87
N ASN A 87 -23.25 30.31 9.66
CA ASN A 87 -24.37 29.75 8.94
C ASN A 87 -23.82 29.22 7.61
N ASP A 88 -24.18 27.98 7.27
CA ASP A 88 -23.74 27.30 6.04
C ASP A 88 -24.05 28.13 4.77
N ASN A 89 -24.96 29.11 4.88
CA ASN A 89 -25.36 30.03 3.81
C ASN A 89 -24.69 31.42 3.86
N SER A 90 -23.74 31.65 4.76
CA SER A 90 -23.05 32.94 4.85
C SER A 90 -21.99 33.06 3.75
N VAL A 91 -21.82 34.28 3.21
CA VAL A 91 -20.80 34.58 2.19
C VAL A 91 -19.40 34.20 2.69
N VAL A 92 -19.12 34.49 3.97
CA VAL A 92 -17.85 34.18 4.64
C VAL A 92 -17.58 32.68 4.69
N PHE A 93 -18.61 31.85 4.95
CA PHE A 93 -18.47 30.40 4.94
C PHE A 93 -18.16 29.87 3.54
N ASN A 94 -18.84 30.38 2.51
CA ASN A 94 -18.61 29.96 1.12
C ASN A 94 -17.22 30.33 0.61
N GLU A 95 -16.69 31.50 0.99
CA GLU A 95 -15.31 31.88 0.66
C GLU A 95 -14.30 30.96 1.36
N ALA A 96 -14.47 30.72 2.66
CA ALA A 96 -13.60 29.83 3.42
C ALA A 96 -13.66 28.38 2.89
N LYS A 97 -14.85 27.91 2.51
CA LYS A 97 -15.07 26.62 1.83
C LYS A 97 -14.26 26.54 0.54
N ASN A 98 -14.40 27.52 -0.35
CA ASN A 98 -13.69 27.55 -1.64
C ASN A 98 -12.15 27.55 -1.47
N THR A 99 -11.61 28.32 -0.52
CA THR A 99 -10.18 28.32 -0.25
C THR A 99 -9.71 26.96 0.30
N LEU A 100 -10.50 26.34 1.18
CA LEU A 100 -10.19 25.01 1.70
C LEU A 100 -10.18 23.95 0.59
N GLU A 101 -11.15 23.96 -0.31
CA GLU A 101 -11.21 23.07 -1.47
C GLU A 101 -9.96 23.19 -2.34
N GLN A 102 -9.52 24.42 -2.64
CA GLN A 102 -8.30 24.66 -3.41
C GLN A 102 -7.06 24.09 -2.71
N HIS A 103 -6.94 24.29 -1.40
CA HIS A 103 -5.83 23.72 -0.62
C HIS A 103 -5.86 22.19 -0.60
N LEU A 104 -7.03 21.57 -0.45
CA LEU A 104 -7.16 20.11 -0.51
C LEU A 104 -6.82 19.55 -1.89
N HIS A 105 -7.25 20.22 -2.95
CA HIS A 105 -6.93 19.81 -4.32
C HIS A 105 -5.41 19.81 -4.56
N GLN A 106 -4.73 20.90 -4.17
CA GLN A 106 -3.26 20.96 -4.23
C GLN A 106 -2.58 19.90 -3.36
N TYR A 107 -3.21 19.53 -2.25
CA TYR A 107 -2.70 18.53 -1.32
C TYR A 107 -2.73 17.12 -1.92
N ILE A 108 -3.83 16.75 -2.56
CA ILE A 108 -4.03 15.46 -3.24
C ILE A 108 -3.01 15.26 -4.35
N SER A 109 -2.85 16.25 -5.23
CA SER A 109 -1.90 16.15 -6.34
C SER A 109 -0.45 15.90 -5.91
N LYS A 110 -0.10 16.22 -4.65
CA LYS A 110 1.25 16.04 -4.10
C LYS A 110 1.44 14.73 -3.33
N ASN A 111 0.36 14.11 -2.83
CA ASN A 111 0.46 13.03 -1.83
C ASN A 111 -0.07 11.67 -2.29
N ASN A 112 -0.46 11.51 -3.56
CA ASN A 112 -1.07 10.28 -4.10
C ASN A 112 -2.26 9.81 -3.26
N ILE A 113 -3.07 10.77 -2.81
CA ILE A 113 -4.38 10.53 -2.22
C ILE A 113 -5.36 10.82 -3.35
N ASP A 114 -6.35 9.95 -3.56
CA ASP A 114 -7.28 10.13 -4.66
C ASP A 114 -8.25 11.27 -4.30
N GLU A 115 -8.86 11.21 -3.11
CA GLU A 115 -9.84 12.21 -2.68
C GLU A 115 -9.78 12.47 -1.17
N ILE A 116 -10.12 13.70 -0.75
CA ILE A 116 -10.22 14.11 0.65
C ILE A 116 -11.55 14.81 0.88
N TYR A 117 -12.24 14.39 1.93
CA TYR A 117 -13.51 14.93 2.36
C TYR A 117 -13.46 15.34 3.83
N ILE A 118 -14.20 16.39 4.16
CA ILE A 118 -14.39 16.85 5.53
C ILE A 118 -15.88 16.80 5.80
N LEU A 119 -16.27 15.98 6.77
CA LEU A 119 -17.64 15.80 7.22
C LEU A 119 -17.88 16.49 8.56
N LYS A 120 -19.12 16.92 8.80
CA LYS A 120 -19.63 17.25 10.13
C LYS A 120 -19.82 15.97 10.97
N PRO A 121 -19.97 16.07 12.30
CA PRO A 121 -20.21 14.91 13.16
C PRO A 121 -21.50 14.13 12.83
N ASP A 122 -22.49 14.82 12.23
CA ASP A 122 -23.74 14.24 11.74
C ASP A 122 -23.58 13.51 10.38
N GLY A 123 -22.38 13.52 9.80
CA GLY A 123 -22.05 12.89 8.53
C GLY A 123 -22.23 13.79 7.32
N LYS A 124 -22.74 15.02 7.45
CA LYS A 124 -22.92 15.90 6.29
C LYS A 124 -21.57 16.36 5.73
N LEU A 125 -21.45 16.37 4.40
CA LEU A 125 -20.27 16.90 3.72
C LEU A 125 -20.17 18.41 3.91
N VAL A 126 -19.00 18.87 4.33
CA VAL A 126 -18.65 20.31 4.40
C VAL A 126 -17.88 20.70 3.15
N VAL A 127 -16.83 19.94 2.85
CA VAL A 127 -15.88 20.18 1.78
C VAL A 127 -15.39 18.85 1.23
N GLY A 128 -15.28 18.77 -0.09
CA GLY A 128 -14.57 17.71 -0.80
C GLY A 128 -13.52 18.31 -1.72
N SER A 129 -12.46 17.57 -1.99
CA SER A 129 -11.44 17.95 -2.98
C SER A 129 -11.95 17.95 -4.42
N ASN A 130 -13.05 17.25 -4.67
CA ASN A 130 -13.70 17.15 -5.96
C ASN A 130 -15.10 17.78 -5.87
N LYS A 131 -15.39 18.71 -6.78
CA LYS A 131 -16.59 19.59 -6.71
C LYS A 131 -17.89 18.91 -7.13
N THR A 132 -17.82 17.73 -7.73
CA THR A 132 -18.96 17.17 -8.47
C THR A 132 -19.96 16.40 -7.62
N GLU A 133 -19.70 16.15 -6.33
CA GLU A 133 -20.38 15.04 -5.62
C GLU A 133 -20.77 15.37 -4.18
N ASP A 134 -21.62 16.39 -4.02
CA ASP A 134 -22.26 16.71 -2.72
C ASP A 134 -23.17 15.57 -2.18
N ASP A 135 -23.55 14.58 -3.01
CA ASP A 135 -24.50 13.50 -2.67
C ASP A 135 -23.86 12.13 -2.33
N LYS A 136 -22.54 11.98 -2.41
CA LYS A 136 -21.89 10.65 -2.27
C LYS A 136 -21.53 10.23 -0.85
N VAL A 137 -21.91 10.99 0.17
CA VAL A 137 -21.68 10.61 1.58
C VAL A 137 -22.22 9.22 1.91
N ALA A 138 -23.34 8.83 1.28
CA ALA A 138 -23.95 7.51 1.46
C ALA A 138 -23.08 6.33 0.97
N LEU A 139 -22.09 6.60 0.11
CA LEU A 139 -21.20 5.61 -0.51
C LEU A 139 -19.89 5.43 0.27
N PHE A 140 -19.57 6.32 1.23
CA PHE A 140 -18.41 6.15 2.07
C PHE A 140 -18.54 4.93 2.97
N ASN A 141 -17.39 4.33 3.29
CA ASN A 141 -17.31 3.23 4.22
C ASN A 141 -17.78 3.68 5.61
N LYS A 142 -19.05 3.40 5.95
CA LYS A 142 -19.67 3.78 7.23
C LYS A 142 -18.87 3.31 8.44
N VAL A 143 -18.22 2.15 8.33
CA VAL A 143 -17.37 1.61 9.40
C VAL A 143 -16.14 2.49 9.60
N ALA A 144 -15.54 3.00 8.51
CA ALA A 144 -14.45 3.95 8.59
C ALA A 144 -14.91 5.24 9.27
N ILE A 145 -16.04 5.83 8.86
CA ILE A 145 -16.58 7.04 9.48
C ILE A 145 -16.77 6.86 11.00
N GLU A 146 -17.46 5.81 11.42
CA GLU A 146 -17.76 5.58 12.85
C GLU A 146 -16.51 5.32 13.69
N LYS A 147 -15.52 4.59 13.16
CA LYS A 147 -14.24 4.39 13.85
C LYS A 147 -13.37 5.66 13.84
N GLY A 148 -13.43 6.40 12.74
CA GLY A 148 -12.76 7.68 12.50
C GLY A 148 -13.20 8.77 13.47
N LYS A 149 -14.43 8.73 13.99
CA LYS A 149 -14.90 9.64 15.06
C LYS A 149 -14.09 9.55 16.35
N LYS A 150 -13.39 8.44 16.59
CA LYS A 150 -12.67 8.18 17.86
C LYS A 150 -11.15 8.31 17.71
N LYS A 151 -10.60 7.91 16.58
CA LYS A 151 -9.16 7.89 16.30
C LYS A 151 -8.91 7.80 14.80
N ILE A 152 -7.66 8.05 14.40
CA ILE A 152 -7.24 7.72 13.03
C ILE A 152 -7.47 6.22 12.79
N TYR A 153 -8.20 5.90 11.73
CA TYR A 153 -8.56 4.54 11.36
C TYR A 153 -8.34 4.34 9.87
N PHE A 154 -7.70 3.23 9.53
CA PHE A 154 -7.52 2.74 8.17
C PHE A 154 -8.50 1.59 7.96
N SER A 155 -9.30 1.65 6.91
CA SER A 155 -10.20 0.54 6.55
C SER A 155 -9.46 -0.54 5.76
N ASP A 156 -10.07 -1.72 5.71
CA ASP A 156 -9.63 -2.77 4.79
C ASP A 156 -9.88 -2.33 3.34
N LEU A 157 -9.19 -2.97 2.40
CA LEU A 157 -9.43 -2.73 0.97
C LEU A 157 -10.86 -3.15 0.59
N TYR A 158 -11.58 -2.25 -0.06
CA TYR A 158 -12.91 -2.49 -0.62
C TYR A 158 -12.94 -2.04 -2.06
N ARG A 159 -13.97 -2.45 -2.79
CA ARG A 159 -14.15 -2.04 -4.19
C ARG A 159 -14.84 -0.69 -4.23
N GLY A 160 -14.22 0.27 -4.92
CA GLY A 160 -14.80 1.60 -5.14
C GLY A 160 -16.17 1.53 -5.81
N HIS A 161 -17.02 2.51 -5.51
CA HIS A 161 -18.38 2.60 -6.06
C HIS A 161 -18.44 3.32 -7.42
N GLU A 162 -17.36 3.97 -7.84
CA GLU A 162 -17.24 4.58 -9.17
C GLU A 162 -17.06 3.56 -10.30
N GLN A 163 -17.35 3.98 -11.53
CA GLN A 163 -17.32 3.16 -12.75
C GLN A 163 -15.94 2.53 -13.04
N ASN A 164 -14.87 3.02 -12.42
CA ASN A 164 -13.56 2.40 -12.42
C ASN A 164 -13.40 1.42 -11.24
N LYS A 165 -13.24 0.14 -11.56
CA LYS A 165 -13.20 -1.02 -10.64
C LYS A 165 -11.90 -1.09 -9.80
N SER A 166 -11.47 0.02 -9.21
CA SER A 166 -10.28 0.05 -8.37
C SER A 166 -10.60 -0.42 -6.94
N TYR A 167 -9.63 -1.11 -6.32
CA TYR A 167 -9.65 -1.36 -4.89
C TYR A 167 -9.16 -0.11 -4.18
N LEU A 168 -9.95 0.38 -3.24
CA LEU A 168 -9.69 1.57 -2.43
C LEU A 168 -9.58 1.16 -0.97
N PHE A 169 -8.94 1.98 -0.16
CA PHE A 169 -9.06 1.93 1.29
C PHE A 169 -9.32 3.36 1.78
N THR A 170 -9.99 3.48 2.90
CA THR A 170 -10.35 4.77 3.48
C THR A 170 -9.49 5.02 4.70
N VAL A 171 -9.03 6.25 4.86
CA VAL A 171 -8.47 6.74 6.10
C VAL A 171 -9.39 7.80 6.68
N SER A 172 -9.75 7.63 7.94
CA SER A 172 -10.67 8.53 8.63
C SER A 172 -10.06 8.99 9.94
N ALA A 173 -10.21 10.28 10.28
CA ALA A 173 -9.70 10.83 11.54
C ALA A 173 -10.61 11.91 12.13
N PRO A 174 -10.66 12.05 13.47
CA PRO A 174 -11.58 12.99 14.11
C PRO A 174 -10.98 14.38 14.19
N ILE A 175 -11.69 15.39 13.71
CA ILE A 175 -11.29 16.78 13.93
C ILE A 175 -11.92 17.24 15.24
N THR A 176 -11.08 17.59 16.22
CA THR A 176 -11.53 18.11 17.52
C THR A 176 -11.16 19.58 17.70
N ASP A 177 -12.05 20.31 18.38
CA ASP A 177 -11.78 21.69 18.80
C ASP A 177 -10.77 21.76 19.96
N ASN A 178 -10.51 22.97 20.45
CA ASN A 178 -9.58 23.20 21.57
C ASN A 178 -10.07 22.61 22.91
N ASN A 179 -11.37 22.29 23.01
CA ASN A 179 -11.97 21.63 24.17
C ASN A 179 -12.03 20.10 23.99
N ASN A 180 -11.37 19.57 22.96
CA ASN A 180 -11.39 18.17 22.60
C ASN A 180 -12.79 17.62 22.23
N THR A 181 -13.70 18.50 21.81
CA THR A 181 -15.03 18.16 21.30
C THR A 181 -14.94 17.85 19.82
N LEU A 182 -15.59 16.78 19.36
CA LEU A 182 -15.64 16.41 17.94
C LEU A 182 -16.42 17.46 17.15
N VAL A 183 -15.74 18.13 16.22
CA VAL A 183 -16.33 19.16 15.34
C VAL A 183 -16.39 18.72 13.88
N GLY A 184 -15.71 17.64 13.52
CA GLY A 184 -15.83 17.03 12.20
C GLY A 184 -14.98 15.78 12.05
N ILE A 185 -14.95 15.24 10.85
CA ILE A 185 -14.21 14.03 10.49
C ILE A 185 -13.55 14.29 9.15
N VAL A 186 -12.23 14.09 9.06
CA VAL A 186 -11.55 14.02 7.77
C VAL A 186 -11.58 12.60 7.25
N ILE A 187 -11.86 12.44 5.97
CA ILE A 187 -11.86 11.18 5.24
C ILE A 187 -10.95 11.35 4.04
N ALA A 188 -10.11 10.37 3.77
CA ALA A 188 -9.33 10.28 2.55
C ALA A 188 -9.47 8.89 1.94
N GLU A 189 -9.49 8.84 0.62
CA GLU A 189 -9.46 7.61 -0.19
C GLU A 189 -8.20 7.60 -1.07
#